data_AF-A0A1L3ZRR3-F1
#
_entry.id   AF-A0A1L3ZRR3-F1
#
_cell.length_a   1.000
_cell.length_b   1.000
_cell.length_c   1.000
_cell.angle_alpha   90.00
_cell.angle_beta   90.00
_cell.angle_gamma   90.00
#
_symmetry.space_group_name_H-M   'P 1'
#
loop_
_entity.id
_entity.type
_entity.pdbx_description
1 polymer ?
#
loop_
_entity_poly.entity_id
_entity_poly.type
_entity_poly.pdbx_seq_one_letter_code
_entity_poly.pdbx_strand_id
1 'polypeptide(L)'
;MLCEVPDFSGLLLLFFGFRFTAMNCSLSEFVAMPGVPSEPTLRKLIDENPDFPVVSRGKNGQAYEIDAEAGLKWLKARREAEEQARRERQDRLNQLSLNLLGSDAAARPGNSGLSPREISEALQAEVDAIKLAQLRGELVRKVEVEAALSQFMVALRQQLRTMPQRLGKRVEVRREILIALDALIDGDLHLIADRLKRMGAQVPAEEK
;
A
#
# COMPACT_ATOMS: atom_id res chain seq x y z
N MET A 1 -28.19 -4.72 -52.54
CA MET A 1 -26.86 -5.02 -51.99
C MET A 1 -26.46 -3.80 -51.17
N LEU A 2 -26.56 -3.91 -49.83
CA LEU A 2 -25.95 -3.07 -48.76
C LEU A 2 -26.21 -1.55 -48.81
N CYS A 3 -26.41 -0.80 -47.73
CA CYS A 3 -26.73 -0.99 -46.32
C CYS A 3 -26.88 0.47 -45.83
N GLU A 4 -28.08 0.90 -45.42
CA GLU A 4 -28.31 2.24 -44.87
C GLU A 4 -28.44 2.12 -43.35
N VAL A 5 -27.56 2.78 -42.62
CA VAL A 5 -27.75 3.04 -41.18
C VAL A 5 -27.39 4.49 -40.93
N PRO A 6 -28.36 5.29 -40.46
CA PRO A 6 -28.04 6.33 -39.51
C PRO A 6 -28.91 6.24 -38.23
N ASP A 7 -28.21 6.34 -37.11
CA ASP A 7 -28.56 6.84 -35.78
C ASP A 7 -30.03 6.96 -35.34
N PHE A 8 -30.32 6.32 -34.20
CA PHE A 8 -31.43 6.67 -33.30
C PHE A 8 -30.94 6.81 -31.86
N SER A 9 -30.37 7.98 -31.56
CA SER A 9 -30.37 8.55 -30.22
C SER A 9 -31.67 9.33 -30.03
N GLY A 10 -32.63 8.75 -29.32
CA GLY A 10 -33.84 9.46 -28.89
C GLY A 10 -35.07 8.56 -28.77
N LEU A 11 -35.75 8.65 -27.64
CA LEU A 11 -37.11 8.16 -27.39
C LEU A 11 -37.33 6.64 -27.38
N LEU A 12 -37.19 6.04 -26.20
CA LEU A 12 -38.05 4.93 -25.80
C LEU A 12 -38.44 5.02 -24.33
N LEU A 13 -39.06 6.16 -24.01
CA LEU A 13 -39.96 6.35 -22.88
C LEU A 13 -41.40 6.17 -23.39
N LEU A 14 -41.81 4.94 -23.72
CA LEU A 14 -43.23 4.64 -23.91
C LEU A 14 -43.56 3.20 -23.48
N PHE A 15 -44.35 3.13 -22.40
CA PHE A 15 -45.40 2.16 -22.16
C PHE A 15 -45.03 0.67 -22.07
N PHE A 16 -44.61 0.25 -20.88
CA PHE A 16 -45.21 -0.95 -20.28
C PHE A 16 -46.05 -0.53 -19.07
N GLY A 17 -47.20 0.07 -19.39
CA GLY A 17 -48.31 0.22 -18.44
C GLY A 17 -48.98 -1.13 -18.24
N PHE A 18 -48.30 -2.06 -17.57
CA PHE A 18 -48.96 -3.23 -17.01
C PHE A 18 -49.53 -2.80 -15.66
N ARG A 19 -50.80 -2.41 -15.61
CA ARG A 19 -51.58 -2.49 -14.37
C ARG A 19 -51.73 -3.98 -14.07
N PHE A 20 -50.71 -4.56 -13.46
CA PHE A 20 -50.82 -5.85 -12.81
C PHE A 20 -51.68 -5.63 -11.56
N THR A 21 -52.91 -6.12 -11.63
CA THR A 21 -53.80 -6.29 -10.47
C THR A 21 -52.99 -6.88 -9.32
N ALA A 22 -53.20 -6.39 -8.08
CA ALA A 22 -52.54 -6.88 -6.87
C ALA A 22 -52.43 -8.42 -6.88
N MET A 23 -51.26 -8.92 -7.27
CA MET A 23 -51.04 -10.34 -7.47
C MET A 23 -50.32 -10.83 -6.23
N ASN A 24 -51.11 -11.32 -5.28
CA ASN A 24 -50.60 -12.10 -4.18
C ASN A 24 -49.98 -13.36 -4.79
N CYS A 25 -48.67 -13.48 -4.68
CA CYS A 25 -47.94 -14.63 -5.21
C CYS A 25 -47.43 -15.49 -4.05
N SER A 26 -47.33 -16.79 -4.32
CA SER A 26 -46.67 -17.70 -3.39
C SER A 26 -45.17 -17.37 -3.31
N LEU A 27 -44.54 -17.68 -2.19
CA LEU A 27 -43.10 -17.43 -1.99
C LEU A 27 -42.21 -18.12 -3.04
N SER A 28 -42.64 -19.26 -3.59
CA SER A 28 -41.98 -19.92 -4.73
C SER A 28 -42.09 -19.14 -6.04
N GLU A 29 -43.23 -18.50 -6.31
CA GLU A 29 -43.45 -17.68 -7.51
C GLU A 29 -42.72 -16.34 -7.43
N PHE A 30 -42.62 -15.77 -6.22
CA PHE A 30 -41.86 -14.53 -6.01
C PHE A 30 -40.35 -14.72 -6.25
N VAL A 31 -39.78 -15.86 -5.85
CA VAL A 31 -38.37 -16.19 -6.08
C VAL A 31 -38.06 -16.44 -7.56
N ALA A 32 -39.05 -16.85 -8.35
CA ALA A 32 -38.91 -17.03 -9.80
C ALA A 32 -38.84 -15.69 -10.57
N MET A 33 -39.13 -14.56 -9.91
CA MET A 33 -39.05 -13.24 -10.54
C MET A 33 -37.58 -12.79 -10.71
N PRO A 34 -37.24 -12.13 -11.84
CA PRO A 34 -35.88 -11.73 -12.13
C PRO A 34 -35.36 -10.72 -11.10
N GLY A 35 -34.20 -11.02 -10.52
CA GLY A 35 -33.55 -10.16 -9.54
C GLY A 35 -34.06 -10.34 -8.11
N VAL A 36 -34.79 -11.40 -7.76
CA VAL A 36 -35.12 -11.78 -6.38
C VAL A 36 -34.10 -12.80 -5.85
N PRO A 37 -33.63 -12.70 -4.59
CA PRO A 37 -32.71 -13.67 -4.01
C PRO A 37 -33.36 -15.04 -3.79
N SER A 38 -32.54 -16.08 -3.59
CA SER A 38 -33.00 -17.45 -3.36
C SER A 38 -33.96 -17.57 -2.17
N GLU A 39 -34.86 -18.55 -2.22
CA GLU A 39 -35.88 -18.81 -1.20
C GLU A 39 -35.39 -18.77 0.27
N PRO A 40 -34.28 -19.44 0.66
CA PRO A 40 -33.79 -19.38 2.04
C PRO A 40 -33.28 -17.99 2.43
N THR A 41 -32.73 -17.23 1.48
CA THR A 41 -32.29 -15.85 1.70
C THR A 41 -33.49 -14.92 1.87
N LEU A 42 -34.54 -15.11 1.07
CA LEU A 42 -35.77 -14.34 1.20
C LEU A 42 -36.45 -14.58 2.55
N ARG A 43 -36.55 -15.84 3.00
CA ARG A 43 -37.12 -16.19 4.31
C ARG A 43 -36.38 -15.51 5.46
N LYS A 44 -35.04 -15.59 5.47
CA LYS A 44 -34.21 -14.86 6.45
C LYS A 44 -34.46 -13.36 6.41
N LEU A 45 -34.60 -12.82 5.20
CA LEU A 45 -34.78 -11.39 4.98
C LEU A 45 -36.16 -10.89 5.44
N ILE A 46 -37.20 -11.72 5.32
CA ILE A 46 -38.55 -11.49 5.90
C ILE A 46 -38.53 -11.58 7.43
N ASP A 47 -37.75 -12.53 7.99
CA ASP A 47 -37.62 -12.70 9.44
C ASP A 47 -36.84 -11.52 10.08
N GLU A 48 -35.78 -11.05 9.43
CA GLU A 48 -34.93 -9.94 9.88
C GLU A 48 -35.57 -8.56 9.68
N ASN A 49 -36.52 -8.42 8.74
CA ASN A 49 -37.14 -7.13 8.41
C ASN A 49 -38.67 -7.23 8.51
N PRO A 50 -39.28 -6.80 9.65
CA PRO A 50 -40.72 -6.87 9.85
C PRO A 50 -41.52 -5.98 8.89
N ASP A 51 -40.88 -4.98 8.26
CA ASP A 51 -41.48 -4.06 7.28
C ASP A 51 -41.60 -4.64 5.86
N PHE A 52 -41.19 -5.90 5.66
CA PHE A 52 -41.37 -6.55 4.36
C PHE A 52 -42.87 -6.78 4.10
N PRO A 53 -43.39 -6.43 2.91
CA PRO A 53 -44.83 -6.46 2.61
C PRO A 53 -45.34 -7.89 2.40
N VAL A 54 -45.52 -8.60 3.52
CA VAL A 54 -46.14 -9.92 3.59
C VAL A 54 -47.63 -9.76 3.88
N VAL A 55 -48.47 -10.29 2.99
CA VAL A 55 -49.94 -10.25 3.15
C VAL A 55 -50.40 -11.33 4.13
N SER A 56 -49.79 -12.53 4.08
CA SER A 56 -49.99 -13.59 5.06
C SER A 56 -48.71 -14.35 5.37
N ARG A 57 -48.30 -14.36 6.64
CA ARG A 57 -47.20 -15.18 7.14
C ARG A 57 -47.72 -16.60 7.34
N GLY A 58 -47.45 -17.48 6.37
CA GLY A 58 -47.87 -18.88 6.44
C GLY A 58 -47.42 -19.54 7.75
N LYS A 59 -48.38 -20.04 8.56
CA LYS A 59 -48.10 -20.79 9.80
C LYS A 59 -48.78 -22.16 9.73
N ASN A 60 -48.03 -23.21 10.07
CA ASN A 60 -48.45 -24.63 10.09
C ASN A 60 -49.45 -25.04 8.99
N GLY A 61 -48.93 -25.26 7.77
CA GLY A 61 -49.70 -25.80 6.64
C GLY A 61 -50.30 -24.76 5.69
N GLN A 62 -50.06 -23.47 5.90
CA GLN A 62 -50.47 -22.38 5.01
C GLN A 62 -49.27 -21.80 4.25
N ALA A 63 -49.44 -21.53 2.96
CA ALA A 63 -48.42 -20.92 2.11
C ALA A 63 -48.24 -19.42 2.42
N TYR A 64 -47.04 -18.89 2.15
CA TYR A 64 -46.78 -17.45 2.23
C TYR A 64 -47.49 -16.73 1.09
N GLU A 65 -48.19 -15.64 1.41
CA GLU A 65 -48.70 -14.70 0.40
C GLU A 65 -47.92 -13.40 0.51
N ILE A 66 -47.26 -13.02 -0.59
CA ILE A 66 -46.46 -11.81 -0.70
C ILE A 66 -47.05 -10.93 -1.79
N ASP A 67 -47.14 -9.63 -1.52
CA ASP A 67 -47.43 -8.63 -2.54
C ASP A 67 -46.18 -8.46 -3.43
N ALA A 68 -46.28 -8.93 -4.67
CA ALA A 68 -45.17 -8.91 -5.61
C ALA A 68 -44.66 -7.49 -5.91
N GLU A 69 -45.55 -6.49 -6.01
CA GLU A 69 -45.18 -5.13 -6.37
C GLU A 69 -44.45 -4.44 -5.21
N ALA A 70 -45.05 -4.52 -4.02
CA ALA A 70 -44.47 -3.93 -2.83
C ALA A 70 -43.13 -4.59 -2.46
N GLY A 71 -43.03 -5.93 -2.62
CA GLY A 71 -41.81 -6.69 -2.34
C GLY A 71 -40.64 -6.31 -3.27
N LEU A 72 -40.89 -6.17 -4.58
CA LEU A 72 -39.87 -5.74 -5.54
C LEU A 72 -39.41 -4.30 -5.30
N LYS A 73 -40.35 -3.39 -5.00
CA LYS A 73 -40.04 -1.99 -4.70
C LYS A 73 -39.18 -1.87 -3.44
N TRP A 74 -39.51 -2.63 -2.40
CA TRP A 74 -38.71 -2.68 -1.16
C TRP A 74 -37.30 -3.22 -1.42
N LEU A 75 -37.19 -4.32 -2.19
CA LEU A 75 -35.89 -4.92 -2.50
C LEU A 75 -34.99 -3.98 -3.33
N LYS A 76 -35.57 -3.25 -4.27
CA LYS A 76 -34.86 -2.25 -5.07
C LYS A 76 -34.37 -1.08 -4.21
N ALA A 77 -35.24 -0.53 -3.37
CA ALA A 77 -34.87 0.56 -2.45
C ALA A 77 -33.76 0.13 -1.48
N ARG A 78 -33.80 -1.10 -0.98
CA ARG A 78 -32.76 -1.64 -0.11
C ARG A 78 -31.42 -1.80 -0.83
N ARG A 79 -31.41 -2.30 -2.07
CA ARG A 79 -30.17 -2.40 -2.88
C ARG A 79 -29.54 -1.03 -3.14
N GLU A 80 -30.37 -0.04 -3.46
CA GLU A 80 -29.90 1.33 -3.66
C GLU A 80 -29.29 1.91 -2.37
N ALA A 81 -29.91 1.66 -1.21
CA ALA A 81 -29.39 2.06 0.09
C ALA A 81 -28.08 1.32 0.48
N GLU A 82 -27.97 0.02 0.20
CA GLU A 82 -26.75 -0.76 0.46
C GLU A 82 -25.58 -0.29 -0.42
N GLU A 83 -25.85 0.05 -1.68
CA GLU A 83 -24.84 0.57 -2.62
C GLU A 83 -24.38 1.99 -2.22
N GLN A 84 -25.31 2.86 -1.81
CA GLN A 84 -24.98 4.17 -1.25
C GLN A 84 -24.14 4.05 0.02
N ALA A 85 -24.54 3.21 0.96
CA ALA A 85 -23.78 2.97 2.19
C ALA A 85 -22.39 2.37 1.90
N ARG A 86 -22.26 1.55 0.85
CA ARG A 86 -20.95 1.03 0.41
C ARG A 86 -20.05 2.13 -0.13
N ARG A 87 -20.59 3.04 -0.95
CA ARG A 87 -19.87 4.20 -1.49
C ARG A 87 -19.43 5.13 -0.36
N GLU A 88 -20.32 5.47 0.56
CA GLU A 88 -19.99 6.31 1.72
C GLU A 88 -18.92 5.68 2.61
N ARG A 89 -18.98 4.37 2.85
CA ARG A 89 -17.93 3.67 3.59
C ARG A 89 -16.59 3.75 2.86
N GLN A 90 -16.58 3.56 1.54
CA GLN A 90 -15.37 3.67 0.74
C GLN A 90 -14.78 5.09 0.77
N ASP A 91 -15.63 6.10 0.66
CA ASP A 91 -15.20 7.51 0.71
C ASP A 91 -14.62 7.87 2.08
N ARG A 92 -15.23 7.39 3.17
CA ARG A 92 -14.70 7.58 4.54
C ARG A 92 -13.35 6.87 4.72
N LEU A 93 -13.19 5.66 4.19
CA LEU A 93 -11.92 4.94 4.24
C LEU A 93 -10.83 5.68 3.43
N ASN A 94 -11.18 6.24 2.28
CA ASN A 94 -10.26 7.05 1.48
C ASN A 94 -9.88 8.36 2.20
N GLN A 95 -10.83 9.01 2.89
CA GLN A 95 -10.54 10.21 3.69
C GLN A 95 -9.64 9.88 4.89
N LEU A 96 -9.90 8.76 5.58
CA LEU A 96 -9.07 8.29 6.68
C LEU A 96 -7.66 7.90 6.21
N SER A 97 -7.53 7.26 5.04
CA SER A 97 -6.21 6.92 4.49
C SER A 97 -5.41 8.17 4.13
N LEU A 98 -6.04 9.18 3.53
CA LEU A 98 -5.41 10.48 3.24
C LEU A 98 -4.93 11.20 4.52
N ASN A 99 -5.72 11.14 5.60
CA ASN A 99 -5.35 11.75 6.88
C ASN A 99 -4.22 11.01 7.62
N LEU A 100 -4.16 9.68 7.50
CA LEU A 100 -3.15 8.86 8.17
C LEU A 100 -1.80 8.85 7.45
N LEU A 101 -1.82 8.90 6.11
CA LEU A 101 -0.59 8.86 5.30
C LEU A 101 0.12 10.22 5.23
N GLY A 102 -0.54 11.31 5.61
CA GLY A 102 0.02 12.65 5.58
C GLY A 102 0.42 13.11 4.17
N SER A 103 0.72 14.39 4.04
CA SER A 103 1.14 15.05 2.79
C SER A 103 2.40 14.45 2.14
N ASP A 104 3.09 13.52 2.77
CA ASP A 104 4.31 12.88 2.25
C ASP A 104 4.05 11.67 1.34
N ALA A 105 2.89 11.01 1.44
CA ALA A 105 2.57 9.90 0.54
C ALA A 105 1.95 10.35 -0.80
N ALA A 106 1.50 11.61 -0.89
CA ALA A 106 0.93 12.18 -2.11
C ALA A 106 1.99 12.37 -3.23
N ALA A 107 3.27 12.22 -2.92
CA ALA A 107 4.37 12.29 -3.89
C ALA A 107 4.71 10.95 -4.57
N ARG A 108 4.06 9.83 -4.21
CA ARG A 108 4.33 8.52 -4.87
C ARG A 108 3.24 8.21 -5.91
N PRO A 109 3.52 8.34 -7.22
CA PRO A 109 2.56 8.01 -8.26
C PRO A 109 2.39 6.48 -8.31
N GLY A 110 1.27 5.96 -7.79
CA GLY A 110 0.94 4.53 -7.91
C GLY A 110 0.02 3.94 -6.84
N ASN A 111 -0.20 4.61 -5.70
CA ASN A 111 -0.89 3.98 -4.55
C ASN A 111 -2.42 4.16 -4.52
N SER A 112 -3.01 4.88 -5.47
CA SER A 112 -4.46 5.12 -5.51
C SER A 112 -5.20 3.97 -6.22
N GLY A 113 -5.36 2.84 -5.53
CA GLY A 113 -6.28 1.77 -5.96
C GLY A 113 -5.76 0.34 -5.91
N LEU A 114 -4.51 0.12 -5.52
CA LEU A 114 -3.93 -1.21 -5.42
C LEU A 114 -4.49 -1.96 -4.20
N SER A 115 -4.89 -3.21 -4.39
CA SER A 115 -5.27 -4.08 -3.29
C SER A 115 -4.07 -4.31 -2.35
N PRO A 116 -4.28 -4.62 -1.06
CA PRO A 116 -3.18 -4.88 -0.13
C PRO A 116 -2.17 -5.94 -0.61
N ARG A 117 -2.60 -6.86 -1.50
CA ARG A 117 -1.71 -7.85 -2.14
C ARG A 117 -0.81 -7.22 -3.19
N GLU A 118 -1.34 -6.39 -4.06
CA GLU A 118 -0.57 -5.72 -5.11
C GLU A 118 0.47 -4.76 -4.53
N ILE A 119 0.16 -4.12 -3.39
CA ILE A 119 1.12 -3.29 -2.64
C ILE A 119 2.26 -4.18 -2.09
N SER A 120 1.93 -5.34 -1.52
CA SER A 120 2.95 -6.26 -0.99
C SER A 120 3.84 -6.83 -2.09
N GLU A 121 3.28 -7.12 -3.27
CA GLU A 121 4.02 -7.61 -4.43
C GLU A 121 4.94 -6.54 -5.02
N ALA A 122 4.47 -5.28 -5.11
CA ALA A 122 5.28 -4.15 -5.54
C ALA A 122 6.46 -3.90 -4.58
N LEU A 123 6.22 -3.95 -3.27
CA LEU A 123 7.28 -3.82 -2.26
C LEU A 123 8.30 -4.97 -2.33
N GLN A 124 7.83 -6.20 -2.58
CA GLN A 124 8.72 -7.34 -2.74
C GLN A 124 9.61 -7.19 -3.98
N ALA A 125 9.05 -6.72 -5.10
CA ALA A 125 9.80 -6.44 -6.32
C ALA A 125 10.86 -5.34 -6.12
N GLU A 126 10.54 -4.28 -5.36
CA GLU A 126 11.52 -3.24 -5.00
C GLU A 126 12.65 -3.81 -4.13
N VAL A 127 12.33 -4.64 -3.14
CA VAL A 127 13.33 -5.29 -2.28
C VAL A 127 14.25 -6.20 -3.09
N ASP A 128 13.72 -6.94 -4.05
CA ASP A 128 14.52 -7.84 -4.88
C ASP A 128 15.38 -7.08 -5.89
N ALA A 129 14.92 -5.94 -6.40
CA ALA A 129 15.74 -5.03 -7.20
C ALA A 129 16.93 -4.46 -6.40
N ILE A 130 16.71 -4.08 -5.13
CA ILE A 130 17.78 -3.61 -4.24
C ILE A 130 18.78 -4.73 -3.96
N LYS A 131 18.32 -5.97 -3.70
CA LYS A 131 19.22 -7.12 -3.51
C LYS A 131 20.05 -7.42 -4.75
N LEU A 132 19.45 -7.35 -5.94
CA LEU A 132 20.18 -7.52 -7.20
C LEU A 132 21.25 -6.44 -7.41
N ALA A 133 20.95 -5.18 -7.08
CA ALA A 133 21.92 -4.09 -7.13
C ALA A 133 23.06 -4.24 -6.10
N GLN A 134 22.77 -4.78 -4.90
CA GLN A 134 23.81 -5.14 -3.92
C GLN A 134 24.73 -6.25 -4.44
N LEU A 135 24.18 -7.28 -5.07
CA LEU A 135 24.96 -8.38 -5.66
C LEU A 135 25.82 -7.93 -6.84
N ARG A 136 25.39 -6.91 -7.58
CA ARG A 136 26.18 -6.25 -8.64
C ARG A 136 27.28 -5.34 -8.10
N GLY A 137 27.33 -5.10 -6.80
CA GLY A 137 28.31 -4.22 -6.16
C GLY A 137 28.00 -2.73 -6.34
N GLU A 138 26.83 -2.37 -6.84
CA GLU A 138 26.39 -0.97 -7.00
C GLU A 138 25.94 -0.36 -5.66
N LEU A 139 25.48 -1.20 -4.73
CA LEU A 139 25.05 -0.80 -3.40
C LEU A 139 25.82 -1.59 -2.33
N VAL A 140 26.56 -0.89 -1.47
CA VAL A 140 27.27 -1.48 -0.33
C VAL A 140 26.63 -0.98 0.96
N ARG A 141 26.52 -1.87 1.96
CA ARG A 141 25.99 -1.49 3.27
C ARG A 141 26.92 -0.46 3.91
N LYS A 142 26.36 0.68 4.33
CA LYS A 142 27.10 1.75 5.02
C LYS A 142 27.98 1.23 6.17
N VAL A 143 27.44 0.31 6.98
CA VAL A 143 28.14 -0.30 8.12
C VAL A 143 29.42 -1.03 7.69
N GLU A 144 29.41 -1.70 6.54
CA GLU A 144 30.58 -2.42 6.04
C GLU A 144 31.66 -1.45 5.54
N VAL A 145 31.26 -0.37 4.86
CA VAL A 145 32.19 0.68 4.40
C VAL A 145 32.81 1.39 5.60
N GLU A 146 32.03 1.72 6.62
CA GLU A 146 32.52 2.34 7.86
C GLU A 146 33.51 1.43 8.58
N ALA A 147 33.21 0.13 8.68
CA ALA A 147 34.10 -0.84 9.30
C ALA A 147 35.40 -1.01 8.51
N ALA A 148 35.32 -1.15 7.18
CA ALA A 148 36.49 -1.29 6.31
C ALA A 148 37.39 -0.06 6.36
N LEU A 149 36.81 1.14 6.29
CA LEU A 149 37.55 2.40 6.38
C LEU A 149 38.21 2.57 7.75
N SER A 150 37.51 2.22 8.83
CA SER A 150 38.07 2.26 10.19
C SER A 150 39.27 1.33 10.33
N GLN A 151 39.16 0.10 9.85
CA GLN A 151 40.26 -0.88 9.87
C GLN A 151 41.45 -0.39 9.04
N PHE A 152 41.19 0.16 7.85
CA PHE A 152 42.24 0.74 7.00
C PHE A 152 42.99 1.87 7.70
N MET A 153 42.28 2.80 8.35
CA MET A 153 42.91 3.93 9.06
C MET A 153 43.75 3.46 10.25
N VAL A 154 43.31 2.43 10.97
CA VAL A 154 44.11 1.80 12.04
C VAL A 154 45.40 1.19 11.48
N ALA A 155 45.32 0.45 10.38
CA ALA A 155 46.47 -0.16 9.73
C ALA A 155 47.46 0.89 9.20
N LEU A 156 46.94 1.95 8.58
CA LEU A 156 47.75 3.08 8.08
C LEU A 156 48.48 3.78 9.22
N ARG A 157 47.80 4.07 10.33
CA ARG A 157 48.40 4.68 11.52
C ARG A 157 49.55 3.82 12.06
N GLN A 158 49.36 2.51 12.13
CA GLN A 158 50.39 1.59 12.61
C GLN A 158 51.60 1.51 11.65
N GLN A 159 51.35 1.51 10.34
CA GLN A 159 52.39 1.57 9.31
C GLN A 159 53.25 2.84 9.43
N LEU A 160 52.61 3.99 9.63
CA LEU A 160 53.31 5.28 9.75
C LEU A 160 54.12 5.36 11.05
N ARG A 161 53.54 4.97 12.20
CA ARG A 161 54.25 4.98 13.50
C ARG A 161 55.45 4.05 13.57
N THR A 162 55.48 3.01 12.74
CA THR A 162 56.62 2.08 12.66
C THR A 162 57.67 2.50 11.62
N MET A 163 57.39 3.56 10.86
CA MET A 163 58.27 4.05 9.80
C MET A 163 59.63 4.55 10.32
N PRO A 164 59.73 5.34 11.42
CA PRO A 164 61.02 5.79 11.93
C PRO A 164 61.94 4.63 12.32
N GLN A 165 61.41 3.60 12.96
CA GLN A 165 62.17 2.42 13.38
C GLN A 165 62.58 1.57 12.18
N ARG A 166 61.72 1.46 11.16
CA ARG A 166 62.07 0.80 9.89
C ARG A 166 63.14 1.57 9.12
N LEU A 167 63.11 2.90 9.16
CA LEU A 167 64.11 3.76 8.54
C LEU A 167 65.46 3.62 9.23
N GLY A 168 65.50 3.68 10.57
CA GLY A 168 66.73 3.51 11.35
C GLY A 168 67.39 2.13 11.21
N LYS A 169 66.63 1.09 10.81
CA LYS A 169 67.20 -0.23 10.47
C LYS A 169 67.84 -0.28 9.07
N ARG A 170 67.48 0.62 8.16
CA ARG A 170 67.91 0.60 6.76
C ARG A 170 69.05 1.57 6.48
N VAL A 171 69.08 2.69 7.19
CA VAL A 171 70.05 3.77 6.99
C VAL A 171 70.51 4.25 8.35
N GLU A 172 71.80 4.59 8.47
CA GLU A 172 72.30 5.29 9.64
C GLU A 172 71.70 6.69 9.69
N VAL A 173 70.74 6.87 10.60
CA VAL A 173 70.08 8.14 10.86
C VAL A 173 70.36 8.52 12.31
N ARG A 174 70.72 9.79 12.54
CA ARG A 174 70.92 10.31 13.89
C ARG A 174 69.64 10.17 14.72
N ARG A 175 69.78 9.78 15.98
CA ARG A 175 68.65 9.56 16.91
C ARG A 175 67.72 10.78 17.01
N GLU A 176 68.28 11.97 17.01
CA GLU A 176 67.53 13.25 17.06
C GLU A 176 66.54 13.38 15.89
N ILE A 177 66.95 12.96 14.69
CA ILE A 177 66.11 13.00 13.49
C ILE A 177 64.97 11.98 13.59
N LEU A 178 65.25 10.79 14.13
CA LEU A 178 64.20 9.77 14.34
C LEU A 178 63.15 10.23 15.35
N ILE A 179 63.55 10.93 16.42
CA ILE A 179 62.63 11.51 17.40
C ILE A 179 61.80 12.63 16.76
N ALA A 180 62.43 13.52 16.00
CA ALA A 180 61.73 14.59 15.29
C ALA A 180 60.72 14.05 14.27
N LEU A 181 61.07 12.97 13.56
CA LEU A 181 60.20 12.31 12.60
C LEU A 181 58.99 11.64 13.29
N ASP A 182 59.21 10.97 14.43
CA ASP A 182 58.13 10.35 15.21
C ASP A 182 57.12 11.39 15.71
N ALA A 183 57.62 12.51 16.25
CA ALA A 183 56.79 13.63 16.68
C ALA A 183 56.01 14.28 15.52
N LEU A 184 56.63 14.42 14.35
CA LEU A 184 55.99 14.95 13.16
C LEU A 184 54.85 14.04 12.68
N ILE A 185 55.11 12.72 12.58
CA ILE A 185 54.11 11.74 12.18
C ILE A 185 52.92 11.73 13.12
N ASP A 186 53.15 11.75 14.44
CA ASP A 186 52.08 11.81 15.43
C ASP A 186 51.28 13.12 15.32
N GLY A 187 51.95 14.26 15.12
CA GLY A 187 51.31 15.55 14.89
C GLY A 187 50.40 15.56 13.65
N ASP A 188 50.89 15.05 12.53
CA ASP A 188 50.11 14.97 11.28
C ASP A 188 48.90 14.05 11.40
N LEU A 189 49.05 12.91 12.08
CA LEU A 189 47.94 11.99 12.36
C LEU A 189 46.84 12.66 13.20
N HIS A 190 47.21 13.48 14.18
CA HIS A 190 46.25 14.27 14.96
C HIS A 190 45.55 15.33 14.11
N LEU A 191 46.29 16.04 13.26
CA LEU A 191 45.72 17.06 12.37
C LEU A 191 44.71 16.45 11.37
N ILE A 192 45.05 15.29 10.80
CA ILE A 192 44.14 14.54 9.90
C ILE A 192 42.87 14.12 10.65
N ALA A 193 43.01 13.61 11.88
CA ALA A 193 41.86 13.21 12.70
C ALA A 193 40.93 14.40 12.98
N ASP A 194 41.48 15.58 13.31
CA ASP A 194 40.68 16.78 13.56
C ASP A 194 40.05 17.36 12.29
N ARG A 195 40.69 17.19 11.13
CA ARG A 195 40.09 17.53 9.83
C ARG A 195 38.92 16.61 9.50
N LEU A 196 39.08 15.30 9.71
CA LEU A 196 38.00 14.31 9.50
C LEU A 196 36.80 14.57 10.42
N LYS A 197 37.03 14.90 11.70
CA LYS A 197 35.94 15.28 12.62
C LYS A 197 35.18 16.51 12.15
N ARG A 198 35.90 17.54 11.68
CA ARG A 198 35.27 18.77 11.14
C ARG A 198 34.46 18.50 9.88
N MET A 199 34.96 17.66 8.98
CA MET A 199 34.22 17.22 7.80
C MET A 199 32.98 16.40 8.16
N GLY A 200 33.11 15.46 9.11
CA GLY A 200 31.98 14.65 9.59
C GLY A 200 30.89 15.50 10.26
N ALA A 201 31.27 16.57 10.96
CA ALA A 201 30.33 17.51 11.56
C ALA A 201 29.59 18.40 10.54
N GLN A 202 30.09 18.51 9.30
CA GLN A 202 29.47 19.29 8.22
C GLN A 202 28.50 18.48 7.37
N VAL A 203 28.47 17.15 7.52
CA VAL A 203 27.44 16.30 6.90
C VAL A 203 26.23 16.35 7.83
N PRO A 204 25.13 17.05 7.49
CA PRO A 204 23.94 16.99 8.31
C PRO A 204 23.52 15.52 8.42
N ALA A 205 23.36 15.06 9.65
CA ALA A 205 22.66 13.81 9.89
C ALA A 205 21.24 14.02 9.36
N GLU A 206 20.93 13.49 8.18
CA GLU A 206 19.54 13.43 7.71
C GLU A 206 18.75 12.70 8.81
N GLU A 207 17.87 13.47 9.45
CA GLU A 207 16.92 13.00 10.45
C GLU A 207 16.16 11.81 9.91
N LYS A 208 16.13 10.74 10.70
CA LYS A 208 15.24 9.61 10.49
C LYS A 208 13.83 9.94 10.97
#